data_AF-A0A3S9MEA2-F1
#
_entry.id   AF-A0A3S9MEA2-F1
#
_cell.length_a   1.000
_cell.length_b   1.000
_cell.length_c   1.000
_cell.angle_alpha   90.00
_cell.angle_beta   90.00
_cell.angle_gamma   90.00
#
_symmetry.space_group_name_H-M   'P 1'
#
loop_
_entity.id
_entity.type
_entity.pdbx_description
1 polymer ?
#
loop_
_entity_poly.entity_id
_entity_poly.type
_entity_poly.pdbx_seq_one_letter_code
_entity_poly.pdbx_strand_id
1 'polypeptide(L)'
;MPQNRTTYVALGYSEDFGLTGLAERLCSPDRTGAGPAVDLPAALAAAAGLADGSDGEEAVELEEDARRLLDGPLSEEVLHAVWLAAVGRMFDPADHGTDTRGWLRAVSELATARLRQNKRSYVPPPVRPVRDEELCAAVVAEIRALAPALTDAAGLPELAPALERVAGHTDADLGLRLFLRALKAYAVQVPKERYDRFLQLGERLGYPVALVRDGLDVDWPPIDTEHRATDWDFGLSKLAGNAHQDWQPSTARREIELVAYADEPGQSPGMSAALLLEDALRLLHSPLSDDTLTTLWVAVSDAALRTDGRAWLRLVADVCEERLRKAAPTYTPEVPPARVELADPVSRELRETALAVADRAVSPHWQPLPAVKAMAAVEQVVVQVDPDLGFRLYLRVLRALSVPLTRGQYERYRTIGERFGYGKYHVDEIEDLVQWATAEEP
;
A
#
# COMPACT_ATOMS: atom_id res chain seq x y z
N MET A 1 -17.48 -14.84 -14.37
CA MET A 1 -17.66 -13.41 -14.03
C MET A 1 -17.96 -13.36 -12.55
N PRO A 2 -17.07 -12.85 -11.68
CA PRO A 2 -17.38 -12.81 -10.26
C PRO A 2 -18.54 -11.84 -10.07
N GLN A 3 -19.47 -12.23 -9.19
CA GLN A 3 -20.64 -11.42 -8.84
C GLN A 3 -20.21 -10.00 -8.46
N ASN A 4 -21.03 -9.03 -8.83
CA ASN A 4 -20.87 -7.60 -8.57
C ASN A 4 -20.94 -7.32 -7.05
N ARG A 5 -19.95 -7.81 -6.29
CA ARG A 5 -19.81 -7.62 -4.85
C ARG A 5 -19.06 -6.32 -4.64
N THR A 6 -19.66 -5.41 -3.89
CA THR A 6 -18.98 -4.19 -3.43
C THR A 6 -17.71 -4.61 -2.69
N THR A 7 -16.56 -4.05 -3.06
CA THR A 7 -15.29 -4.34 -2.37
C THR A 7 -15.39 -3.90 -0.91
N TYR A 8 -14.66 -4.56 -0.01
CA TYR A 8 -14.65 -4.18 1.41
C TYR A 8 -14.09 -2.76 1.61
N VAL A 9 -13.17 -2.33 0.73
CA VAL A 9 -12.71 -0.94 0.68
C VAL A 9 -13.86 0.03 0.40
N ALA A 10 -14.74 -0.28 -0.55
CA ALA A 10 -15.92 0.56 -0.83
C ALA A 10 -16.97 0.51 0.29
N LEU A 11 -16.89 -0.49 1.18
CA LEU A 11 -17.67 -0.57 2.42
C LEU A 11 -16.98 0.11 3.62
N GLY A 12 -15.84 0.77 3.42
CA GLY A 12 -15.13 1.53 4.45
C GLY A 12 -14.11 0.74 5.28
N TYR A 13 -13.91 -0.55 5.00
CA TYR A 13 -12.91 -1.35 5.70
C TYR A 13 -11.50 -1.03 5.22
N SER A 14 -10.60 -0.81 6.19
CA SER A 14 -9.19 -0.53 5.95
C SER A 14 -8.23 -1.55 6.57
N GLU A 15 -8.66 -2.30 7.58
CA GLU A 15 -7.87 -3.33 8.29
C GLU A 15 -8.65 -4.68 8.40
N ASP A 16 -8.23 -5.58 9.30
CA ASP A 16 -8.97 -6.81 9.62
C ASP A 16 -10.37 -6.47 10.18
N PHE A 17 -11.40 -7.20 9.74
CA PHE A 17 -12.82 -6.94 10.10
C PHE A 17 -13.58 -8.24 10.38
N GLY A 18 -14.83 -8.12 10.85
CA GLY A 18 -15.67 -9.29 11.16
C GLY A 18 -15.02 -10.20 12.20
N LEU A 19 -15.04 -11.52 12.00
CA LEU A 19 -14.42 -12.45 12.95
C LEU A 19 -12.89 -12.32 13.03
N THR A 20 -12.20 -11.94 11.95
CA THR A 20 -10.74 -11.77 11.99
C THR A 20 -10.31 -10.47 12.65
N GLY A 21 -11.11 -9.40 12.50
CA GLY A 21 -10.96 -8.17 13.28
C GLY A 21 -11.20 -8.41 14.78
N LEU A 22 -12.20 -9.22 15.15
CA LEU A 22 -12.38 -9.63 16.54
C LEU A 22 -11.19 -10.43 17.06
N ALA A 23 -10.72 -11.41 16.28
CA ALA A 23 -9.58 -12.22 16.66
C ALA A 23 -8.30 -11.37 16.87
N GLU A 24 -8.05 -10.40 15.99
CA GLU A 24 -6.95 -9.46 16.15
C GLU A 24 -7.05 -8.62 17.43
N ARG A 25 -8.24 -8.12 17.77
CA ARG A 25 -8.48 -7.38 19.02
C ARG A 25 -8.23 -8.23 20.26
N LEU A 26 -8.52 -9.53 20.21
CA LEU A 26 -8.24 -10.45 21.31
C LEU A 26 -6.75 -10.83 21.42
N CYS A 27 -6.01 -10.79 20.30
CA CYS A 27 -4.57 -11.07 20.27
C CYS A 27 -3.68 -9.89 20.63
N SER A 28 -4.11 -8.66 20.34
CA SER A 28 -3.23 -7.48 20.35
C SER A 28 -3.03 -6.93 21.77
N PRO A 29 -1.82 -7.03 22.36
CA PRO A 29 -1.58 -6.59 23.74
C PRO A 29 -1.64 -5.06 23.92
N ASP A 30 -1.44 -4.28 22.85
CA ASP A 30 -1.31 -2.82 22.92
C ASP A 30 -2.62 -2.03 22.91
N ARG A 31 -3.75 -2.60 22.44
CA ARG A 31 -5.02 -1.85 22.35
C ARG A 31 -5.85 -1.88 23.65
N THR A 32 -5.59 -2.81 24.58
CA THR A 32 -6.37 -2.97 25.83
C THR A 32 -5.56 -2.72 27.10
N GLY A 33 -4.24 -2.53 27.01
CA GLY A 33 -3.40 -2.24 28.18
C GLY A 33 -3.37 -3.33 29.26
N ALA A 34 -3.83 -4.55 28.93
CA ALA A 34 -3.95 -5.66 29.88
C ALA A 34 -3.38 -6.96 29.27
N GLY A 35 -2.43 -7.60 29.96
CA GLY A 35 -2.26 -9.07 29.86
C GLY A 35 -3.22 -9.78 30.84
N PRO A 36 -3.12 -11.11 31.07
CA PRO A 36 -2.96 -12.27 30.18
C PRO A 36 -4.33 -12.69 29.56
N ALA A 37 -4.54 -13.99 29.25
CA ALA A 37 -5.73 -14.58 28.60
C ALA A 37 -7.07 -13.89 28.89
N VAL A 38 -7.83 -13.62 27.82
CA VAL A 38 -9.09 -12.88 27.89
C VAL A 38 -10.17 -13.78 28.50
N ASP A 39 -10.95 -13.29 29.47
CA ASP A 39 -12.10 -14.05 29.97
C ASP A 39 -13.33 -13.88 29.06
N LEU A 40 -14.34 -14.75 29.21
CA LEU A 40 -15.54 -14.68 28.38
C LEU A 40 -16.26 -13.30 28.42
N PRO A 41 -16.45 -12.64 29.59
CA PRO A 41 -16.99 -11.28 29.62
C PRO A 41 -16.17 -10.26 28.84
N ALA A 42 -14.84 -10.26 28.95
CA ALA A 42 -13.97 -9.35 28.21
C ALA A 42 -13.99 -9.66 26.70
N ALA A 43 -14.06 -10.94 26.32
CA ALA A 43 -14.18 -11.33 24.91
C ALA A 43 -15.50 -10.85 24.30
N LEU A 44 -16.62 -10.99 25.02
CA LEU A 44 -17.92 -10.46 24.60
C LEU A 44 -17.93 -8.93 24.56
N ALA A 45 -17.24 -8.26 25.49
CA ALA A 45 -17.09 -6.80 25.47
C ALA A 45 -16.27 -6.34 24.25
N ALA A 46 -15.22 -7.08 23.87
CA ALA A 46 -14.46 -6.82 22.64
C ALA A 46 -15.32 -7.00 21.39
N ALA A 47 -16.16 -8.05 21.35
CA ALA A 47 -17.13 -8.27 20.27
C ALA A 47 -18.17 -7.14 20.20
N ALA A 48 -18.67 -6.66 21.35
CA ALA A 48 -19.58 -5.52 21.41
C ALA A 48 -18.92 -4.22 20.91
N GLY A 49 -17.72 -3.90 21.38
CA GLY A 49 -16.98 -2.74 20.93
C GLY A 49 -16.56 -2.81 19.46
N LEU A 50 -16.47 -4.00 18.87
CA LEU A 50 -16.30 -4.16 17.42
C LEU A 50 -17.63 -3.92 16.70
N ALA A 51 -18.70 -4.57 17.14
CA ALA A 51 -20.03 -4.38 16.58
C ALA A 51 -20.53 -2.93 16.65
N ASP A 52 -20.06 -2.13 17.61
CA ASP A 52 -20.35 -0.69 17.73
C ASP A 52 -19.54 0.19 16.78
N GLY A 53 -18.47 -0.33 16.17
CA GLY A 53 -17.61 0.39 15.25
C GLY A 53 -18.34 0.86 13.99
N SER A 54 -17.89 1.99 13.44
CA SER A 54 -18.49 2.62 12.25
C SER A 54 -20.01 2.75 12.34
N ASP A 55 -20.50 3.29 13.46
CA ASP A 55 -21.93 3.46 13.78
C ASP A 55 -22.78 2.16 13.73
N GLY A 56 -22.13 1.00 13.81
CA GLY A 56 -22.75 -0.32 13.79
C GLY A 56 -22.62 -1.08 12.47
N GLU A 57 -21.88 -0.56 11.49
CA GLU A 57 -21.64 -1.24 10.21
C GLU A 57 -20.79 -2.51 10.37
N GLU A 58 -19.82 -2.48 11.30
CA GLU A 58 -18.96 -3.63 11.65
C GLU A 58 -19.76 -4.84 12.16
N ALA A 59 -20.93 -4.61 12.75
CA ALA A 59 -21.80 -5.69 13.21
C ALA A 59 -22.30 -6.57 12.05
N VAL A 60 -22.37 -6.05 10.82
CA VAL A 60 -22.81 -6.83 9.65
C VAL A 60 -21.83 -7.96 9.35
N GLU A 61 -20.55 -7.65 9.19
CA GLU A 61 -19.55 -8.66 8.84
C GLU A 61 -19.27 -9.61 10.02
N LEU A 62 -19.33 -9.11 11.26
CA LEU A 62 -19.19 -9.95 12.45
C LEU A 62 -20.33 -10.98 12.55
N GLU A 63 -21.57 -10.56 12.28
CA GLU A 63 -22.74 -11.44 12.27
C GLU A 63 -22.68 -12.44 11.10
N GLU A 64 -22.34 -11.97 9.90
CA GLU A 64 -22.31 -12.81 8.71
C GLU A 64 -21.20 -13.86 8.79
N ASP A 65 -20.00 -13.50 9.27
CA ASP A 65 -18.89 -14.45 9.46
C ASP A 65 -19.22 -15.55 10.47
N ALA A 66 -19.80 -15.18 11.62
CA ALA A 66 -20.22 -16.16 12.61
C ALA A 66 -21.25 -17.14 12.03
N ARG A 67 -22.21 -16.63 11.26
CA ARG A 67 -23.21 -17.48 10.62
C ARG A 67 -22.67 -18.32 9.47
N ARG A 68 -21.71 -17.82 8.68
CA ARG A 68 -21.00 -18.61 7.65
C ARG A 68 -20.41 -19.88 8.27
N LEU A 69 -19.76 -19.76 9.43
CA LEU A 69 -19.19 -20.91 10.14
C LEU A 69 -20.25 -21.81 10.78
N LEU A 70 -21.31 -21.24 11.36
CA LEU A 70 -22.38 -21.98 12.03
C LEU A 70 -23.28 -22.77 11.05
N ASP A 71 -23.59 -22.19 9.90
CA ASP A 71 -24.44 -22.80 8.86
C ASP A 71 -23.63 -23.78 7.98
N GLY A 72 -22.30 -23.79 8.11
CA GLY A 72 -21.38 -24.67 7.38
C GLY A 72 -21.36 -26.12 7.91
N PRO A 73 -20.91 -27.10 7.10
CA PRO A 73 -20.83 -28.51 7.48
C PRO A 73 -19.59 -28.83 8.33
N LEU A 74 -19.15 -27.89 9.18
CA LEU A 74 -17.92 -27.99 9.96
C LEU A 74 -18.20 -28.71 11.28
N SER A 75 -17.27 -29.57 11.73
CA SER A 75 -17.36 -30.21 13.04
C SER A 75 -16.93 -29.24 14.15
N GLU A 76 -17.17 -29.60 15.42
CA GLU A 76 -16.76 -28.75 16.54
C GLU A 76 -15.24 -28.61 16.59
N GLU A 77 -14.52 -29.69 16.33
CA GLU A 77 -13.07 -29.75 16.34
C GLU A 77 -12.46 -28.84 15.27
N VAL A 78 -13.13 -28.71 14.11
CA VAL A 78 -12.70 -27.79 13.05
C VAL A 78 -12.87 -26.35 13.50
N LEU A 79 -14.05 -26.01 14.01
CA LEU A 79 -14.36 -24.65 14.48
C LEU A 79 -13.41 -24.23 15.60
N HIS A 80 -13.18 -25.13 16.56
CA HIS A 80 -12.28 -24.90 17.68
C HIS A 80 -10.84 -24.67 17.21
N ALA A 81 -10.32 -25.54 16.33
CA ALA A 81 -8.96 -25.40 15.81
C ALA A 81 -8.74 -24.08 15.06
N VAL A 82 -9.66 -23.67 14.18
CA VAL A 82 -9.51 -22.42 13.43
C VAL A 82 -9.68 -21.18 14.30
N TRP A 83 -10.60 -21.22 15.28
CA TRP A 83 -10.79 -20.12 16.23
C TRP A 83 -9.54 -19.93 17.09
N LEU A 84 -9.06 -20.99 17.75
CA LEU A 84 -7.85 -20.94 18.57
C LEU A 84 -6.63 -20.45 17.79
N ALA A 85 -6.52 -20.85 16.52
CA ALA A 85 -5.45 -20.39 15.67
C ALA A 85 -5.56 -18.90 15.33
N ALA A 86 -6.76 -18.43 14.99
CA ALA A 86 -7.00 -17.03 14.68
C ALA A 86 -6.73 -16.12 15.89
N VAL A 87 -7.03 -16.58 17.11
CA VAL A 87 -6.78 -15.82 18.35
C VAL A 87 -5.41 -16.12 18.99
N GLY A 88 -4.51 -16.85 18.34
CA GLY A 88 -3.19 -17.18 18.90
C GLY A 88 -3.25 -17.87 20.27
N ARG A 89 -4.32 -18.63 20.55
CA ARG A 89 -4.64 -19.27 21.85
C ARG A 89 -4.85 -18.30 23.02
N MET A 90 -5.11 -17.02 22.75
CA MET A 90 -5.37 -16.02 23.79
C MET A 90 -6.74 -16.15 24.46
N PHE A 91 -7.67 -16.85 23.80
CA PHE A 91 -9.02 -17.09 24.29
C PHE A 91 -9.56 -18.43 23.79
N ASP A 92 -9.77 -19.38 24.70
CA ASP A 92 -10.46 -20.65 24.42
C ASP A 92 -11.86 -20.62 25.05
N PRO A 93 -12.94 -20.68 24.25
CA PRO A 93 -14.29 -20.77 24.80
C PRO A 93 -14.48 -21.95 25.77
N ALA A 94 -13.77 -23.07 25.56
CA ALA A 94 -13.87 -24.27 26.38
C ALA A 94 -13.41 -24.04 27.82
N ASP A 95 -12.40 -23.19 28.02
CA ASP A 95 -11.91 -22.77 29.35
C ASP A 95 -12.96 -21.99 30.16
N HIS A 96 -14.01 -21.52 29.49
CA HIS A 96 -15.11 -20.76 30.06
C HIS A 96 -16.45 -21.51 30.02
N GLY A 97 -16.44 -22.82 29.79
CA GLY A 97 -17.62 -23.67 29.85
C GLY A 97 -18.57 -23.53 28.66
N THR A 98 -18.09 -23.04 27.52
CA THR A 98 -18.86 -23.01 26.26
C THR A 98 -18.06 -23.65 25.12
N ASP A 99 -18.73 -24.22 24.13
CA ASP A 99 -18.07 -24.71 22.92
C ASP A 99 -17.92 -23.56 21.90
N THR A 100 -17.15 -23.79 20.84
CA THR A 100 -16.89 -22.76 19.83
C THR A 100 -18.18 -22.37 19.11
N ARG A 101 -19.09 -23.32 18.88
CA ARG A 101 -20.42 -22.98 18.35
C ARG A 101 -21.24 -22.10 19.29
N GLY A 102 -21.21 -22.37 20.60
CA GLY A 102 -21.85 -21.56 21.63
C GLY A 102 -21.30 -20.14 21.62
N TRP A 103 -19.97 -20.00 21.55
CA TRP A 103 -19.29 -18.72 21.37
C TRP A 103 -19.73 -17.99 20.09
N LEU A 104 -19.68 -18.64 18.92
CA LEU A 104 -20.08 -18.04 17.65
C LEU A 104 -21.56 -17.62 17.64
N ARG A 105 -22.44 -18.39 18.27
CA ARG A 105 -23.86 -18.00 18.44
C ARG A 105 -23.99 -16.75 19.29
N ALA A 106 -23.27 -16.67 20.40
CA ALA A 106 -23.29 -15.48 21.27
C ALA A 106 -22.82 -14.23 20.52
N VAL A 107 -21.75 -14.34 19.71
CA VAL A 107 -21.25 -13.26 18.85
C VAL A 107 -22.30 -12.85 17.80
N SER A 108 -22.91 -13.82 17.11
CA SER A 108 -23.94 -13.55 16.10
C SER A 108 -25.20 -12.90 16.69
N GLU A 109 -25.66 -13.37 17.86
CA GLU A 109 -26.81 -12.81 18.58
C GLU A 109 -26.53 -11.38 19.04
N LEU A 110 -25.32 -11.12 19.55
CA LEU A 110 -24.86 -9.79 19.96
C LEU A 110 -24.88 -8.83 18.78
N ALA A 111 -24.27 -9.22 17.65
CA ALA A 111 -24.21 -8.39 16.45
C ALA A 111 -25.62 -8.14 15.87
N THR A 112 -26.48 -9.17 15.85
CA THR A 112 -27.88 -9.03 15.43
C THR A 112 -28.65 -8.06 16.33
N ALA A 113 -28.45 -8.15 17.66
CA ALA A 113 -29.10 -7.25 18.61
C ALA A 113 -28.67 -5.80 18.36
N ARG A 114 -27.38 -5.57 18.09
CA ARG A 114 -26.85 -4.25 17.74
C ARG A 114 -27.43 -3.69 16.44
N LEU A 115 -27.53 -4.50 15.38
CA LEU A 115 -28.16 -4.11 14.11
C LEU A 115 -29.64 -3.77 14.26
N ARG A 116 -30.36 -4.47 15.16
CA ARG A 116 -31.75 -4.17 15.50
C ARG A 116 -31.94 -2.85 16.26
N GLN A 117 -30.92 -2.36 16.94
CA GLN A 117 -30.97 -1.01 17.55
C GLN A 117 -31.04 0.06 16.46
N ASN A 118 -30.28 -0.10 15.36
CA ASN A 118 -30.34 0.81 14.20
C ASN A 118 -31.64 0.63 13.40
N LYS A 119 -32.05 -0.63 13.17
CA LYS A 119 -33.28 -0.97 12.43
C LYS A 119 -34.01 -2.11 13.12
N ARG A 120 -35.07 -1.81 13.88
CA ARG A 120 -35.84 -2.82 14.65
C ARG A 120 -36.35 -4.00 13.82
N SER A 121 -36.67 -3.78 12.55
CA SER A 121 -37.11 -4.81 11.61
C SER A 121 -35.97 -5.56 10.92
N TYR A 122 -34.73 -5.35 11.34
CA TYR A 122 -33.57 -6.07 10.79
C TYR A 122 -33.74 -7.57 11.01
N VAL A 123 -33.81 -8.26 9.88
CA VAL A 123 -33.71 -9.70 9.78
C VAL A 123 -32.45 -9.95 8.98
N PRO A 124 -31.49 -10.69 9.55
CA PRO A 124 -30.29 -11.03 8.81
C PRO A 124 -30.59 -11.68 7.47
N PRO A 125 -29.89 -11.29 6.39
CA PRO A 125 -30.06 -11.93 5.11
C PRO A 125 -29.59 -13.40 5.14
N PRO A 126 -30.01 -14.23 4.18
CA PRO A 126 -29.39 -15.54 3.96
C PRO A 126 -27.90 -15.38 3.68
N VAL A 127 -27.08 -16.21 4.33
CA VAL A 127 -25.63 -16.24 4.12
C VAL A 127 -25.33 -16.60 2.66
N ARG A 128 -24.42 -15.88 2.02
CA ARG A 128 -24.00 -16.12 0.64
C ARG A 128 -22.52 -16.48 0.61
N PRO A 129 -22.16 -17.76 0.77
CA PRO A 129 -20.77 -18.15 0.81
C PRO A 129 -20.10 -18.03 -0.54
N VAL A 130 -18.83 -17.62 -0.54
CA VAL A 130 -17.97 -17.63 -1.73
C VAL A 130 -17.51 -19.07 -1.99
N ARG A 131 -18.13 -19.72 -2.98
CA ARG A 131 -17.90 -21.13 -3.36
C ARG A 131 -17.45 -21.31 -4.80
N ASP A 132 -16.84 -20.28 -5.38
CA ASP A 132 -16.23 -20.38 -6.71
C ASP A 132 -15.12 -21.44 -6.68
N GLU A 133 -15.24 -22.49 -7.49
CA GLU A 133 -14.35 -23.67 -7.43
C GLU A 133 -12.88 -23.30 -7.65
N GLU A 134 -12.60 -22.40 -8.59
CA GLU A 134 -11.25 -21.95 -8.91
C GLU A 134 -10.65 -21.18 -7.74
N LEU A 135 -11.40 -20.24 -7.17
CA LEU A 135 -10.97 -19.46 -6.02
C LEU A 135 -10.78 -20.34 -4.78
N CYS A 136 -11.71 -21.26 -4.49
CA CYS A 136 -11.57 -22.25 -3.41
C CYS A 136 -10.29 -23.06 -3.58
N ALA A 137 -10.03 -23.57 -4.79
CA ALA A 137 -8.83 -24.35 -5.08
C ALA A 137 -7.55 -23.52 -4.91
N ALA A 138 -7.56 -22.26 -5.34
CA ALA A 138 -6.42 -21.37 -5.18
C ALA A 138 -6.11 -21.07 -3.70
N VAL A 139 -7.12 -20.76 -2.88
CA VAL A 139 -6.96 -20.53 -1.44
C VAL A 139 -6.44 -21.81 -0.74
N VAL A 140 -7.03 -22.97 -1.04
CA VAL A 140 -6.60 -24.27 -0.49
C VAL A 140 -5.16 -24.59 -0.90
N ALA A 141 -4.74 -24.26 -2.12
CA ALA A 141 -3.36 -24.48 -2.56
C ALA A 141 -2.35 -23.66 -1.73
N GLU A 142 -2.69 -22.41 -1.38
CA GLU A 142 -1.82 -21.59 -0.55
C GLU A 142 -1.81 -22.04 0.92
N ILE A 143 -2.94 -22.50 1.48
CA ILE A 143 -3.00 -23.15 2.80
C ILE A 143 -2.06 -24.35 2.84
N ARG A 144 -2.14 -25.24 1.85
CA ARG A 144 -1.26 -26.42 1.75
C ARG A 144 0.21 -26.08 1.64
N ALA A 145 0.53 -25.00 0.91
CA ALA A 145 1.91 -24.59 0.70
C ALA A 145 2.60 -24.16 2.00
N LEU A 146 1.87 -23.52 2.92
CA LEU A 146 2.41 -23.10 4.23
C LEU A 146 1.99 -24.01 5.39
N ALA A 147 1.27 -25.11 5.13
CA ALA A 147 0.80 -26.03 6.16
C ALA A 147 1.91 -26.58 7.07
N PRO A 148 3.10 -26.98 6.57
CA PRO A 148 4.19 -27.43 7.44
C PRO A 148 4.65 -26.31 8.41
N ALA A 149 4.96 -25.13 7.88
CA ALA A 149 5.43 -24.00 8.69
C ALA A 149 4.38 -23.54 9.72
N LEU A 150 3.10 -23.49 9.31
CA LEU A 150 2.00 -23.15 10.21
C LEU A 150 1.78 -24.22 11.29
N THR A 151 1.90 -25.50 10.95
CA THR A 151 1.77 -26.61 11.91
C THR A 151 2.88 -26.58 12.94
N ASP A 152 4.11 -26.35 12.48
CA ASP A 152 5.30 -26.27 13.34
C ASP A 152 5.20 -25.07 14.30
N ALA A 153 4.77 -23.90 13.81
CA ALA A 153 4.63 -22.69 14.62
C ALA A 153 3.46 -22.78 15.62
N ALA A 154 2.30 -23.30 15.19
CA ALA A 154 1.12 -23.40 16.04
C ALA A 154 1.15 -24.61 16.99
N GLY A 155 1.89 -25.67 16.64
CA GLY A 155 1.82 -26.96 17.34
C GLY A 155 0.42 -27.59 17.26
N LEU A 156 -0.28 -27.40 16.14
CA LEU A 156 -1.65 -27.90 15.89
C LEU A 156 -1.69 -28.66 14.54
N PRO A 157 -1.44 -29.98 14.52
CA PRO A 157 -1.42 -30.77 13.28
C PRO A 157 -2.71 -30.72 12.46
N GLU A 158 -3.85 -30.54 13.14
CA GLU A 158 -5.18 -30.50 12.50
C GLU A 158 -5.53 -29.12 11.92
N LEU A 159 -4.71 -28.09 12.15
CA LEU A 159 -5.05 -26.71 11.78
C LEU A 159 -5.13 -26.51 10.26
N ALA A 160 -4.12 -26.95 9.51
CA ALA A 160 -4.15 -26.81 8.05
C ALA A 160 -5.34 -27.58 7.42
N PRO A 161 -5.59 -28.86 7.77
CA PRO A 161 -6.80 -29.56 7.34
C PRO A 161 -8.12 -28.88 7.78
N ALA A 162 -8.15 -28.22 8.93
CA ALA A 162 -9.31 -27.46 9.39
C ALA A 162 -9.55 -26.21 8.51
N LEU A 163 -8.50 -25.43 8.23
CA LEU A 163 -8.57 -24.27 7.33
C LEU A 163 -8.94 -24.66 5.89
N GLU A 164 -8.40 -25.76 5.37
CA GLU A 164 -8.81 -26.30 4.06
C GLU A 164 -10.30 -26.64 4.01
N ARG A 165 -10.85 -27.19 5.09
CA ARG A 165 -12.29 -27.48 5.19
C ARG A 165 -13.12 -26.21 5.19
N VAL A 166 -12.69 -25.17 5.90
CA VAL A 166 -13.35 -23.86 5.86
C VAL A 166 -13.33 -23.29 4.43
N ALA A 167 -12.14 -23.13 3.85
CA ALA A 167 -11.97 -22.52 2.53
C ALA A 167 -12.63 -23.31 1.41
N GLY A 168 -12.56 -24.65 1.44
CA GLY A 168 -13.08 -25.51 0.38
C GLY A 168 -14.57 -25.83 0.46
N HIS A 169 -15.16 -25.86 1.67
CA HIS A 169 -16.54 -26.36 1.86
C HIS A 169 -17.47 -25.35 2.52
N THR A 170 -16.94 -24.33 3.19
CA THR A 170 -17.75 -23.31 3.86
C THR A 170 -17.75 -22.03 3.04
N ASP A 171 -16.60 -21.35 2.96
CA ASP A 171 -16.44 -20.05 2.34
C ASP A 171 -14.94 -19.76 2.08
N ALA A 172 -14.58 -19.48 0.82
CA ALA A 172 -13.18 -19.21 0.43
C ALA A 172 -12.65 -17.87 0.96
N ASP A 173 -13.51 -16.86 1.10
CA ASP A 173 -13.17 -15.53 1.60
C ASP A 173 -12.82 -15.60 3.09
N LEU A 174 -13.76 -16.07 3.92
CA LEU A 174 -13.52 -16.25 5.35
C LEU A 174 -12.39 -17.27 5.61
N GLY A 175 -12.29 -18.32 4.80
CA GLY A 175 -11.18 -19.27 4.86
C GLY A 175 -9.80 -18.62 4.67
N LEU A 176 -9.67 -17.73 3.68
CA LEU A 176 -8.43 -16.98 3.45
C LEU A 176 -8.15 -15.99 4.58
N ARG A 177 -9.15 -15.23 5.05
CA ARG A 177 -8.95 -14.29 6.18
C ARG A 177 -8.50 -15.01 7.44
N LEU A 178 -9.14 -16.14 7.80
CA LEU A 178 -8.75 -16.93 8.96
C LEU A 178 -7.33 -17.51 8.82
N PHE A 179 -6.96 -17.94 7.62
CA PHE A 179 -5.60 -18.40 7.34
C PHE A 179 -4.57 -17.28 7.51
N LEU A 180 -4.79 -16.11 6.90
CA LEU A 180 -3.91 -14.94 7.06
C LEU A 180 -3.79 -14.55 8.53
N ARG A 181 -4.91 -14.52 9.28
CA ARG A 181 -4.92 -14.20 10.70
C ARG A 181 -4.10 -15.19 11.53
N ALA A 182 -4.17 -16.49 11.21
CA ALA A 182 -3.34 -17.51 11.85
C ALA A 182 -1.85 -17.31 11.54
N LEU A 183 -1.48 -17.04 10.28
CA LEU A 183 -0.09 -16.75 9.91
C LEU A 183 0.46 -15.56 10.72
N LYS A 184 -0.32 -14.48 10.84
CA LYS A 184 0.04 -13.30 11.63
C LYS A 184 0.13 -13.62 13.14
N ALA A 185 -0.82 -14.37 13.69
CA ALA A 185 -0.87 -14.71 15.11
C ALA A 185 0.34 -15.57 15.56
N TYR A 186 0.85 -16.43 14.67
CA TYR A 186 2.00 -17.28 14.92
C TYR A 186 3.30 -16.78 14.30
N ALA A 187 3.32 -15.57 13.72
CA ALA A 187 4.47 -15.00 13.01
C ALA A 187 5.13 -16.01 12.06
N VAL A 188 4.32 -16.68 11.24
CA VAL A 188 4.82 -17.66 10.26
C VAL A 188 5.51 -16.89 9.14
N GLN A 189 6.79 -17.16 8.92
CA GLN A 189 7.56 -16.55 7.83
C GLN A 189 6.98 -16.93 6.46
N VAL A 190 6.62 -15.93 5.67
CA VAL A 190 5.98 -16.06 4.36
C VAL A 190 6.98 -15.65 3.27
N PRO A 191 7.31 -16.54 2.31
CA PRO A 191 8.10 -16.15 1.15
C PRO A 191 7.42 -15.06 0.32
N LYS A 192 8.20 -14.13 -0.24
CA LYS A 192 7.69 -13.01 -1.04
C LYS A 192 6.74 -13.43 -2.16
N GLU A 193 7.02 -14.52 -2.86
CA GLU A 193 6.19 -15.00 -3.97
C GLU A 193 4.80 -15.46 -3.49
N ARG A 194 4.68 -15.88 -2.22
CA ARG A 194 3.41 -16.26 -1.60
C ARG A 194 2.65 -15.03 -1.14
N TYR A 195 3.34 -14.06 -0.58
CA TYR A 195 2.76 -12.75 -0.26
C TYR A 195 2.11 -12.09 -1.49
N ASP A 196 2.77 -12.12 -2.65
CA ASP A 196 2.20 -11.58 -3.89
C ASP A 196 0.94 -12.31 -4.34
N ARG A 197 0.88 -13.63 -4.14
CA ARG A 197 -0.34 -14.40 -4.39
C ARG A 197 -1.46 -14.05 -3.42
N PHE A 198 -1.14 -13.75 -2.16
CA PHE A 198 -2.14 -13.26 -1.20
C PHE A 198 -2.71 -11.91 -1.62
N LEU A 199 -1.87 -11.00 -2.13
CA LEU A 199 -2.36 -9.74 -2.69
C LEU A 199 -3.30 -9.98 -3.88
N GLN A 200 -2.94 -10.86 -4.81
CA GLN A 200 -3.77 -11.19 -5.98
C GLN A 200 -5.11 -11.84 -5.58
N LEU A 201 -5.10 -12.76 -4.61
CA LEU A 201 -6.32 -13.36 -4.07
C LEU A 201 -7.17 -12.33 -3.33
N GLY A 202 -6.54 -11.47 -2.54
CA GLY A 202 -7.20 -10.38 -1.82
C GLY A 202 -7.86 -9.38 -2.76
N GLU A 203 -7.20 -9.00 -3.85
CA GLU A 203 -7.78 -8.14 -4.89
C GLU A 203 -9.04 -8.78 -5.51
N ARG A 204 -8.97 -10.07 -5.88
CA ARG A 204 -10.13 -10.83 -6.40
C ARG A 204 -11.29 -10.88 -5.41
N LEU A 205 -10.99 -10.86 -4.11
CA LEU A 205 -11.95 -10.89 -3.00
C LEU A 205 -12.37 -9.49 -2.52
N GLY A 206 -11.76 -8.44 -3.05
CA GLY A 206 -12.05 -7.04 -2.70
C GLY A 206 -11.50 -6.61 -1.33
N TYR A 207 -10.42 -7.22 -0.85
CA TYR A 207 -9.79 -6.88 0.43
C TYR A 207 -9.09 -5.52 0.41
N PRO A 208 -9.07 -4.79 1.54
CA PRO A 208 -8.08 -3.75 1.73
C PRO A 208 -6.68 -4.36 1.80
N VAL A 209 -5.69 -3.72 1.19
CA VAL A 209 -4.29 -4.20 1.17
C VAL A 209 -3.76 -4.45 2.59
N ALA A 210 -4.12 -3.60 3.55
CA ALA A 210 -3.63 -3.71 4.93
C ALA A 210 -4.07 -5.03 5.60
N LEU A 211 -5.22 -5.60 5.22
CA LEU A 211 -5.65 -6.90 5.73
C LEU A 211 -4.64 -8.00 5.36
N VAL A 212 -4.02 -7.93 4.19
CA VAL A 212 -2.98 -8.89 3.78
C VAL A 212 -1.61 -8.50 4.36
N ARG A 213 -1.26 -7.22 4.27
CA ARG A 213 0.08 -6.70 4.57
C ARG A 213 0.39 -6.61 6.06
N ASP A 214 -0.51 -6.01 6.82
CA ASP A 214 -0.18 -5.54 8.16
C ASP A 214 -0.12 -6.73 9.14
N GLY A 215 1.01 -6.84 9.86
CA GLY A 215 1.28 -7.90 10.83
C GLY A 215 1.72 -9.25 10.25
N LEU A 216 1.87 -9.36 8.93
CA LEU A 216 2.39 -10.59 8.31
C LEU A 216 3.92 -10.58 8.29
N ASP A 217 4.54 -11.69 8.71
CA ASP A 217 5.99 -11.86 8.69
C ASP A 217 6.45 -12.33 7.31
N VAL A 218 6.87 -11.40 6.45
CA VAL A 218 7.27 -11.69 5.07
C VAL A 218 8.78 -11.69 4.95
N ASP A 219 9.33 -12.71 4.29
CA ASP A 219 10.73 -12.78 3.89
C ASP A 219 10.97 -11.85 2.70
N TRP A 220 11.19 -10.57 3.01
CA TRP A 220 11.39 -9.54 2.01
C TRP A 220 12.77 -9.68 1.36
N PRO A 221 12.86 -9.57 0.01
CA PRO A 221 14.16 -9.48 -0.63
C PRO A 221 14.89 -8.19 -0.19
N PRO A 222 16.23 -8.15 -0.26
CA PRO A 222 16.97 -6.92 -0.05
C PRO A 222 16.44 -5.78 -0.93
N ILE A 223 16.50 -4.54 -0.41
CA ILE A 223 16.16 -3.36 -1.20
C ILE A 223 17.11 -3.27 -2.39
N ASP A 224 16.53 -3.15 -3.58
CA ASP A 224 17.23 -3.00 -4.86
C ASP A 224 16.65 -1.80 -5.62
N THR A 225 17.38 -0.67 -5.57
CA THR A 225 16.96 0.57 -6.21
C THR A 225 17.21 0.61 -7.72
N GLU A 226 17.92 -0.38 -8.29
CA GLU A 226 18.13 -0.45 -9.74
C GLU A 226 16.90 -1.02 -10.46
N HIS A 227 16.24 -2.00 -9.84
CA HIS A 227 15.01 -2.60 -10.37
C HIS A 227 13.75 -1.78 -10.05
N ARG A 228 13.78 -0.97 -8.97
CA ARG A 228 12.76 0.01 -8.53
C ARG A 228 11.38 -0.55 -8.18
N ALA A 229 10.94 -1.62 -8.85
CA ALA A 229 9.70 -2.36 -8.64
C ALA A 229 8.49 -1.45 -8.34
N THR A 230 8.32 -0.38 -9.12
CA THR A 230 7.31 0.66 -8.95
C THR A 230 6.56 0.85 -10.25
N ASP A 231 5.23 0.82 -10.20
CA ASP A 231 4.41 1.07 -11.38
C ASP A 231 4.24 2.57 -11.67
N TRP A 232 4.41 3.39 -10.63
CA TRP A 232 4.20 4.84 -10.64
C TRP A 232 5.50 5.63 -10.44
N ASP A 233 5.37 6.96 -10.35
CA ASP A 233 6.48 7.84 -10.02
C ASP A 233 7.04 7.61 -8.60
N PHE A 234 8.33 7.89 -8.43
CA PHE A 234 9.11 7.63 -7.23
C PHE A 234 10.18 8.73 -7.00
N GLY A 235 10.83 8.67 -5.84
CA GLY A 235 11.95 9.55 -5.50
C GLY A 235 11.58 11.03 -5.44
N LEU A 236 12.51 11.92 -5.83
CA LEU A 236 12.31 13.37 -5.75
C LEU A 236 11.21 13.86 -6.70
N SER A 237 11.00 13.20 -7.83
CA SER A 237 9.91 13.52 -8.74
C SER A 237 8.55 13.28 -8.08
N LYS A 238 8.38 12.14 -7.39
CA LYS A 238 7.14 11.86 -6.63
C LYS A 238 6.92 12.87 -5.51
N LEU A 239 7.97 13.20 -4.77
CA LEU A 239 7.91 14.21 -3.71
C LEU A 239 7.50 15.57 -4.25
N ALA A 240 8.05 15.99 -5.38
CA ALA A 240 7.67 17.23 -6.04
C ALA A 240 6.23 17.20 -6.56
N GLY A 241 5.76 16.07 -7.09
CA GLY A 241 4.38 15.89 -7.55
C GLY A 241 3.33 15.96 -6.44
N ASN A 242 3.70 15.65 -5.20
CA ASN A 242 2.83 15.77 -4.03
C ASN A 242 2.81 17.20 -3.45
N ALA A 243 3.64 18.11 -3.97
CA ALA A 243 3.70 19.48 -3.46
C ALA A 243 2.39 20.23 -3.75
N HIS A 244 1.89 20.96 -2.74
CA HIS A 244 0.65 21.73 -2.84
C HIS A 244 0.81 23.10 -2.18
N GLN A 245 -0.12 24.02 -2.43
CA GLN A 245 0.00 25.43 -2.02
C GLN A 245 0.09 25.66 -0.51
N ASP A 246 -0.41 24.71 0.29
CA ASP A 246 -0.35 24.75 1.75
C ASP A 246 0.94 24.17 2.35
N TRP A 247 1.91 23.75 1.51
CA TRP A 247 3.23 23.32 2.01
C TRP A 247 3.95 24.46 2.71
N GLN A 248 4.41 24.20 3.92
CA GLN A 248 5.12 25.17 4.74
C GLN A 248 6.40 24.53 5.28
N PRO A 249 7.43 25.34 5.63
CA PRO A 249 8.63 24.82 6.29
C PRO A 249 8.33 24.03 7.58
N SER A 250 7.23 24.33 8.26
CA SER A 250 6.77 23.62 9.46
C SER A 250 6.18 22.23 9.18
N THR A 251 5.62 22.00 7.99
CA THR A 251 5.02 20.72 7.58
C THR A 251 5.94 19.88 6.71
N ALA A 252 6.94 20.49 6.07
CA ALA A 252 8.02 19.87 5.30
C ALA A 252 8.41 18.43 5.69
N ARG A 253 8.77 18.22 6.98
CA ARG A 253 9.18 16.89 7.45
C ARG A 253 8.07 15.85 7.29
N ARG A 254 6.84 16.20 7.68
CA ARG A 254 5.68 15.31 7.58
C ARG A 254 5.40 14.93 6.13
N GLU A 255 5.58 15.87 5.23
CA GLU A 255 5.32 15.70 3.80
C GLU A 255 6.35 14.79 3.13
N ILE A 256 7.61 14.90 3.55
CA ILE A 256 8.67 13.95 3.16
C ILE A 256 8.36 12.55 3.73
N GLU A 257 7.92 12.46 5.00
CA GLU A 257 7.51 11.19 5.60
C GLU A 257 6.38 10.52 4.82
N LEU A 258 5.39 11.27 4.34
CA LEU A 258 4.30 10.68 3.53
C LEU A 258 4.83 9.95 2.30
N VAL A 259 5.88 10.45 1.65
CA VAL A 259 6.49 9.79 0.48
C VAL A 259 7.44 8.66 0.91
N ALA A 260 8.26 8.89 1.93
CA ALA A 260 9.24 7.90 2.41
C ALA A 260 8.58 6.64 3.02
N TYR A 261 7.32 6.73 3.47
CA TYR A 261 6.54 5.62 4.04
C TYR A 261 5.54 5.02 3.05
N ALA A 262 5.47 5.52 1.81
CA ALA A 262 4.53 5.07 0.79
C ALA A 262 5.11 3.92 -0.07
N ASP A 263 5.64 2.88 0.57
CA ASP A 263 6.04 1.65 -0.12
C ASP A 263 4.81 1.03 -0.82
N GLU A 264 4.91 0.71 -2.11
CA GLU A 264 3.82 0.06 -2.86
C GLU A 264 3.54 -1.36 -2.33
N PRO A 265 2.31 -1.88 -2.49
CA PRO A 265 2.00 -3.25 -2.10
C PRO A 265 2.91 -4.25 -2.83
N GLY A 266 3.80 -4.93 -2.10
CA GLY A 266 4.77 -5.86 -2.69
C GLY A 266 6.20 -5.33 -2.77
N GLN A 267 6.47 -4.10 -2.35
CA GLN A 267 7.84 -3.61 -2.19
C GLN A 267 8.42 -4.00 -0.83
N SER A 268 9.73 -4.22 -0.81
CA SER A 268 10.47 -4.37 0.46
C SER A 268 10.31 -3.10 1.32
N PRO A 269 10.07 -3.24 2.63
CA PRO A 269 9.89 -2.10 3.52
C PRO A 269 11.07 -1.11 3.43
N GLY A 270 10.76 0.15 3.13
CA GLY A 270 11.75 1.21 2.96
C GLY A 270 12.23 1.45 1.53
N MET A 271 11.71 0.73 0.53
CA MET A 271 12.01 0.97 -0.89
C MET A 271 11.79 2.44 -1.30
N SER A 272 10.64 3.04 -0.95
CA SER A 272 10.36 4.43 -1.31
C SER A 272 11.32 5.41 -0.64
N ALA A 273 11.73 5.14 0.60
CA ALA A 273 12.76 5.92 1.29
C ALA A 273 14.15 5.76 0.64
N ALA A 274 14.51 4.55 0.20
CA ALA A 274 15.78 4.30 -0.48
C ALA A 274 15.86 5.02 -1.83
N LEU A 275 14.82 4.94 -2.67
CA LEU A 275 14.75 5.64 -3.95
C LEU A 275 14.80 7.17 -3.77
N LEU A 276 14.12 7.71 -2.76
CA LEU A 276 14.15 9.12 -2.44
C LEU A 276 15.51 9.57 -1.87
N LEU A 277 16.15 8.73 -1.05
CA LEU A 277 17.50 8.98 -0.53
C LEU A 277 18.54 8.97 -1.64
N GLU A 278 18.46 8.02 -2.58
CA GLU A 278 19.35 7.94 -3.74
C GLU A 278 19.34 9.26 -4.53
N ASP A 279 18.15 9.75 -4.89
CA ASP A 279 17.98 11.01 -5.61
C ASP A 279 18.54 12.21 -4.82
N ALA A 280 18.27 12.26 -3.51
CA ALA A 280 18.74 13.33 -2.65
C ALA A 280 20.27 13.35 -2.55
N LEU A 281 20.89 12.19 -2.28
CA LEU A 281 22.34 12.04 -2.20
C LEU A 281 23.01 12.36 -3.54
N ARG A 282 22.41 11.92 -4.64
CA ARG A 282 22.92 12.19 -5.99
C ARG A 282 22.99 13.70 -6.28
N LEU A 283 21.98 14.48 -5.91
CA LEU A 283 22.02 15.94 -6.01
C LEU A 283 22.93 16.60 -4.96
N LEU A 284 22.96 16.10 -3.72
CA LEU A 284 23.80 16.65 -2.65
C LEU A 284 25.29 16.52 -2.95
N HIS A 285 25.71 15.39 -3.54
CA HIS A 285 27.09 15.10 -3.93
C HIS A 285 27.46 15.67 -5.31
N SER A 286 26.50 16.27 -6.02
CA SER A 286 26.74 16.85 -7.34
C SER A 286 27.55 18.17 -7.28
N PRO A 287 28.18 18.58 -8.40
CA PRO A 287 28.84 19.89 -8.50
C PRO A 287 27.86 21.07 -8.66
N LEU A 288 26.55 20.83 -8.60
CA LEU A 288 25.55 21.88 -8.81
C LEU A 288 25.60 22.92 -7.68
N SER A 289 25.42 24.18 -8.06
CA SER A 289 25.36 25.31 -7.12
C SER A 289 24.08 25.31 -6.28
N ASP A 290 24.10 25.97 -5.13
CA ASP A 290 22.94 26.12 -4.25
C ASP A 290 21.78 26.85 -4.94
N ASP A 291 22.10 27.85 -5.77
CA ASP A 291 21.15 28.57 -6.61
C ASP A 291 20.51 27.65 -7.66
N THR A 292 21.29 26.75 -8.28
CA THR A 292 20.77 25.76 -9.24
C THR A 292 19.82 24.79 -8.54
N LEU A 293 20.21 24.25 -7.37
CA LEU A 293 19.37 23.31 -6.61
C LEU A 293 18.08 23.97 -6.11
N THR A 294 18.16 25.23 -5.66
CA THR A 294 17.00 26.02 -5.26
C THR A 294 16.06 26.27 -6.44
N THR A 295 16.62 26.67 -7.59
CA THR A 295 15.87 26.88 -8.83
C THR A 295 15.18 25.61 -9.30
N LEU A 296 15.90 24.49 -9.27
CA LEU A 296 15.39 23.17 -9.64
C LEU A 296 14.19 22.80 -8.77
N TRP A 297 14.33 22.86 -7.44
CA TRP A 297 13.26 22.52 -6.51
C TRP A 297 12.01 23.38 -6.72
N VAL A 298 12.18 24.71 -6.84
CA VAL A 298 11.06 25.62 -7.11
C VAL A 298 10.39 25.29 -8.44
N ALA A 299 11.14 24.91 -9.47
CA ALA A 299 10.57 24.56 -10.77
C ALA A 299 9.74 23.27 -10.72
N VAL A 300 10.26 22.21 -10.08
CA VAL A 300 9.62 20.88 -10.10
C VAL A 300 8.44 20.78 -9.13
N SER A 301 8.42 21.59 -8.07
CA SER A 301 7.34 21.66 -7.08
C SER A 301 6.27 22.71 -7.40
N ASP A 302 6.27 23.27 -8.62
CA ASP A 302 5.40 24.38 -9.03
C ASP A 302 5.39 25.56 -8.03
N ALA A 303 6.59 25.89 -7.53
CA ALA A 303 6.83 26.90 -6.51
C ALA A 303 6.06 26.73 -5.19
N ALA A 304 5.55 25.53 -4.90
CA ALA A 304 4.83 25.23 -3.67
C ALA A 304 5.64 25.52 -2.40
N LEU A 305 6.95 25.28 -2.43
CA LEU A 305 7.85 25.61 -1.32
C LEU A 305 9.14 26.25 -1.81
N ARG A 306 9.31 27.54 -1.51
CA ARG A 306 10.54 28.29 -1.78
C ARG A 306 11.49 28.21 -0.58
N THR A 307 12.45 27.30 -0.67
CA THR A 307 13.45 27.06 0.38
C THR A 307 14.83 26.89 -0.25
N ASP A 308 15.88 26.99 0.57
CA ASP A 308 17.24 26.65 0.14
C ASP A 308 17.30 25.19 -0.30
N GLY A 309 17.66 24.96 -1.57
CA GLY A 309 17.60 23.64 -2.18
C GLY A 309 18.53 22.64 -1.52
N ARG A 310 19.72 23.05 -1.07
CA ARG A 310 20.66 22.13 -0.43
C ARG A 310 20.24 21.77 0.99
N ALA A 311 19.77 22.73 1.79
CA ALA A 311 19.22 22.47 3.11
C ALA A 311 17.97 21.57 3.03
N TRP A 312 17.12 21.79 2.02
CA TRP A 312 15.97 20.92 1.74
C TRP A 312 16.39 19.49 1.45
N LEU A 313 17.34 19.27 0.55
CA LEU A 313 17.82 17.92 0.22
C LEU A 313 18.44 17.19 1.43
N ARG A 314 19.11 17.93 2.34
CA ARG A 314 19.60 17.36 3.61
C ARG A 314 18.44 16.88 4.49
N LEU A 315 17.37 17.68 4.62
CA LEU A 315 16.19 17.26 5.37
C LEU A 315 15.54 16.02 4.76
N VAL A 316 15.46 15.94 3.42
CA VAL A 316 14.97 14.75 2.72
C VAL A 316 15.82 13.53 3.06
N ALA A 317 17.15 13.65 2.97
CA ALA A 317 18.07 12.57 3.32
C ALA A 317 17.91 12.11 4.77
N ASP A 318 17.85 13.04 5.73
CA ASP A 318 17.70 12.75 7.17
C ASP A 318 16.43 11.94 7.46
N VAL A 319 15.31 12.30 6.84
CA VAL A 319 14.02 11.58 7.01
C VAL A 319 14.10 10.17 6.42
N CYS A 320 14.67 10.03 5.22
CA CYS A 320 14.82 8.72 4.59
C CYS A 320 15.76 7.81 5.37
N GLU A 321 16.89 8.31 5.85
CA GLU A 321 17.82 7.56 6.70
C GLU A 321 17.16 7.10 8.01
N GLU A 322 16.34 7.96 8.63
CA GLU A 322 15.57 7.58 9.82
C GLU A 322 14.58 6.45 9.51
N ARG A 323 13.85 6.55 8.39
CA ARG A 323 12.92 5.51 7.95
C ARG A 323 13.65 4.19 7.68
N LEU A 324 14.76 4.22 6.94
CA LEU A 324 15.54 3.02 6.59
C LEU A 324 16.12 2.34 7.82
N ARG A 325 16.60 3.09 8.81
CA ARG A 325 17.07 2.52 10.09
C ARG A 325 16.00 1.68 10.80
N LYS A 326 14.72 2.05 10.65
CA LYS A 326 13.57 1.34 11.23
C LYS A 326 13.10 0.19 10.32
N ALA A 327 13.04 0.41 9.01
CA ALA A 327 12.43 -0.50 8.05
C ALA A 327 13.37 -1.60 7.56
N ALA A 328 14.64 -1.25 7.34
CA ALA A 328 15.66 -2.08 6.73
C ALA A 328 17.03 -1.77 7.37
N PRO A 329 17.24 -2.15 8.65
CA PRO A 329 18.44 -1.78 9.41
C PRO A 329 19.75 -2.31 8.83
N THR A 330 19.69 -3.34 7.98
CA THR A 330 20.84 -3.93 7.28
C THR A 330 21.12 -3.30 5.91
N TYR A 331 20.21 -2.43 5.42
CA TYR A 331 20.40 -1.74 4.15
C TYR A 331 21.48 -0.66 4.29
N THR A 332 22.42 -0.66 3.35
CA THR A 332 23.44 0.40 3.24
C THR A 332 23.08 1.24 2.01
N PRO A 333 22.84 2.56 2.16
CA PRO A 333 22.57 3.42 1.02
C PRO A 333 23.76 3.44 0.06
N GLU A 334 23.48 3.16 -1.20
CA GLU A 334 24.43 3.28 -2.31
C GLU A 334 23.83 4.18 -3.38
N VAL A 335 24.68 4.95 -4.07
CA VAL A 335 24.26 5.73 -5.24
C VAL A 335 24.86 5.05 -6.46
N PRO A 336 24.06 4.31 -7.27
CA PRO A 336 24.54 3.66 -8.47
C PRO A 336 25.17 4.64 -9.47
N PRO A 337 26.00 4.19 -10.41
CA PRO A 337 26.48 5.04 -11.49
C PRO A 337 25.34 5.67 -12.30
N ALA A 338 25.53 6.89 -12.78
CA ALA A 338 24.53 7.55 -13.65
C ALA A 338 24.37 6.82 -14.99
N ARG A 339 23.13 6.78 -15.50
CA ARG A 339 22.77 6.13 -16.79
C ARG A 339 23.01 7.05 -17.98
N VAL A 340 24.27 7.39 -18.22
CA VAL A 340 24.71 8.43 -19.17
C VAL A 340 24.34 8.16 -20.63
N GLU A 341 23.99 6.92 -21.01
CA GLU A 341 23.64 6.51 -22.36
C GLU A 341 22.39 7.19 -22.93
N LEU A 342 21.54 7.76 -22.06
CA LEU A 342 20.35 8.51 -22.45
C LEU A 342 20.50 10.03 -22.33
N ALA A 343 21.69 10.54 -21.98
CA ALA A 343 21.91 11.97 -21.84
C ALA A 343 21.61 12.75 -23.13
N ASP A 344 22.04 12.26 -24.29
CA ASP A 344 21.82 12.93 -25.58
C ASP A 344 20.34 12.98 -25.99
N PRO A 345 19.58 11.86 -25.98
CA PRO A 345 18.12 11.88 -26.20
C PRO A 345 17.39 12.86 -25.27
N VAL A 346 17.66 12.79 -23.96
CA VAL A 346 17.00 13.65 -22.97
C VAL A 346 17.35 15.13 -23.21
N SER A 347 18.64 15.44 -23.44
CA SER A 347 19.08 16.81 -23.72
C SER A 347 18.44 17.40 -24.97
N ARG A 348 18.20 16.58 -26.00
CA ARG A 348 17.53 17.03 -27.23
C ARG A 348 16.10 17.48 -26.94
N GLU A 349 15.31 16.62 -26.29
CA GLU A 349 13.92 16.93 -25.94
C GLU A 349 13.82 18.16 -25.03
N LEU A 350 14.73 18.28 -24.06
CA LEU A 350 14.78 19.42 -23.16
C LEU A 350 15.05 20.73 -23.92
N ARG A 351 16.05 20.75 -24.82
CA ARG A 351 16.40 21.96 -25.60
C ARG A 351 15.31 22.37 -26.57
N GLU A 352 14.71 21.41 -27.27
CA GLU A 352 13.58 21.69 -28.17
C GLU A 352 12.42 22.32 -27.41
N THR A 353 12.06 21.76 -26.26
CA THR A 353 10.98 22.31 -25.43
C THR A 353 11.36 23.65 -24.80
N ALA A 354 12.59 23.82 -24.33
CA ALA A 354 13.06 25.08 -23.74
C ALA A 354 12.92 26.27 -24.69
N LEU A 355 13.13 26.06 -25.99
CA LEU A 355 12.88 27.07 -27.02
C LEU A 355 11.38 27.39 -27.17
N ALA A 356 10.53 26.36 -27.12
CA ALA A 356 9.08 26.49 -27.26
C ALA A 356 8.39 27.18 -26.07
N VAL A 357 9.01 27.16 -24.89
CA VAL A 357 8.42 27.71 -23.65
C VAL A 357 9.17 28.93 -23.10
N ALA A 358 10.07 29.53 -23.88
CA ALA A 358 10.98 30.57 -23.40
C ALA A 358 10.27 31.82 -22.83
N ASP A 359 9.03 32.08 -23.25
CA ASP A 359 8.17 33.18 -22.80
C ASP A 359 7.29 32.84 -21.58
N ARG A 360 7.34 31.58 -21.09
CA ARG A 360 6.57 31.11 -19.95
C ARG A 360 7.30 31.27 -18.63
N ALA A 361 6.56 31.10 -17.53
CA ALA A 361 7.10 31.06 -16.18
C ALA A 361 6.31 30.07 -15.31
N VAL A 362 7.01 29.41 -14.39
CA VAL A 362 6.41 28.65 -13.28
C VAL A 362 5.83 29.64 -12.28
N SER A 363 4.63 29.36 -11.76
CA SER A 363 3.86 30.26 -10.88
C SER A 363 3.77 31.71 -11.39
N PRO A 364 3.18 31.94 -12.59
CA PRO A 364 3.24 33.25 -13.27
C PRO A 364 2.57 34.39 -12.47
N HIS A 365 1.63 34.04 -11.58
CA HIS A 365 0.88 35.00 -10.78
C HIS A 365 1.48 35.24 -9.39
N TRP A 366 2.51 34.50 -8.98
CA TRP A 366 3.13 34.62 -7.67
C TRP A 366 4.65 34.37 -7.71
N GLN A 367 5.41 35.47 -7.70
CA GLN A 367 6.88 35.45 -7.78
C GLN A 367 7.41 34.59 -8.95
N PRO A 368 7.13 34.93 -10.22
CA PRO A 368 7.39 34.04 -11.36
C PRO A 368 8.85 33.54 -11.45
N LEU A 369 9.01 32.26 -11.74
CA LEU A 369 10.30 31.68 -12.13
C LEU A 369 10.32 31.49 -13.67
N PRO A 370 11.16 32.23 -14.42
CA PRO A 370 11.23 32.11 -15.87
C PRO A 370 11.54 30.67 -16.33
N ALA A 371 10.81 30.18 -17.34
CA ALA A 371 10.96 28.83 -17.85
C ALA A 371 12.40 28.55 -18.33
N VAL A 372 13.08 29.55 -18.91
CA VAL A 372 14.49 29.43 -19.31
C VAL A 372 15.42 29.09 -18.15
N LYS A 373 15.14 29.59 -16.93
CA LYS A 373 15.93 29.26 -15.73
C LYS A 373 15.61 27.86 -15.22
N ALA A 374 14.33 27.50 -15.20
CA ALA A 374 13.88 26.16 -14.83
C ALA A 374 14.50 25.09 -15.75
N MET A 375 14.38 25.26 -17.07
CA MET A 375 14.93 24.34 -18.05
C MET A 375 16.47 24.25 -17.97
N ALA A 376 17.16 25.38 -17.78
CA ALA A 376 18.61 25.37 -17.61
C ALA A 376 19.07 24.65 -16.33
N ALA A 377 18.29 24.72 -15.24
CA ALA A 377 18.59 23.98 -14.02
C ALA A 377 18.43 22.47 -14.25
N VAL A 378 17.37 22.04 -14.95
CA VAL A 378 17.15 20.63 -15.30
C VAL A 378 18.23 20.13 -16.28
N GLU A 379 18.63 20.93 -17.28
CA GLU A 379 19.71 20.56 -18.20
C GLU A 379 21.03 20.31 -17.46
N GLN A 380 21.33 21.11 -16.43
CA GLN A 380 22.50 20.86 -15.60
C GLN A 380 22.42 19.52 -14.85
N VAL A 381 21.24 19.11 -14.39
CA VAL A 381 21.06 17.76 -13.80
C VAL A 381 21.32 16.68 -14.85
N VAL A 382 20.74 16.81 -16.04
CA VAL A 382 20.91 15.83 -17.13
C VAL A 382 22.37 15.67 -17.53
N VAL A 383 23.11 16.77 -17.61
CA VAL A 383 24.49 16.79 -18.12
C VAL A 383 25.53 16.48 -17.04
N GLN A 384 25.33 16.96 -15.81
CA GLN A 384 26.37 16.91 -14.76
C GLN A 384 26.08 15.92 -13.65
N VAL A 385 24.86 15.38 -13.57
CA VAL A 385 24.42 14.55 -12.44
C VAL A 385 23.93 13.19 -12.90
N ASP A 386 22.75 13.15 -13.53
CA ASP A 386 22.13 11.94 -14.05
C ASP A 386 20.98 12.28 -15.00
N PRO A 387 21.03 11.81 -16.26
CA PRO A 387 19.94 12.01 -17.21
C PRO A 387 18.63 11.32 -16.80
N ASP A 388 18.66 10.26 -15.99
CA ASP A 388 17.44 9.63 -15.47
C ASP A 388 16.70 10.58 -14.53
N LEU A 389 17.37 11.02 -13.45
CA LEU A 389 16.80 11.98 -12.51
C LEU A 389 16.41 13.28 -13.23
N GLY A 390 17.29 13.77 -14.12
CA GLY A 390 17.00 14.95 -14.93
C GLY A 390 15.75 14.80 -15.79
N PHE A 391 15.51 13.62 -16.37
CA PHE A 391 14.32 13.36 -17.17
C PHE A 391 13.04 13.32 -16.32
N ARG A 392 13.03 12.66 -15.15
CA ARG A 392 11.86 12.67 -14.24
C ARG A 392 11.51 14.08 -13.79
N LEU A 393 12.52 14.87 -13.42
CA LEU A 393 12.32 16.27 -13.04
C LEU A 393 11.89 17.15 -14.23
N TYR A 394 12.35 16.85 -15.46
CA TYR A 394 11.86 17.50 -16.67
C TYR A 394 10.36 17.28 -16.87
N LEU A 395 9.85 16.05 -16.70
CA LEU A 395 8.41 15.76 -16.81
C LEU A 395 7.59 16.60 -15.81
N ARG A 396 8.11 16.82 -14.59
CA ARG A 396 7.49 17.71 -13.60
C ARG A 396 7.45 19.17 -14.06
N VAL A 397 8.54 19.68 -14.63
CA VAL A 397 8.58 21.05 -15.17
C VAL A 397 7.60 21.24 -16.33
N LEU A 398 7.40 20.23 -17.18
CA LEU A 398 6.38 20.30 -18.24
C LEU A 398 4.98 20.53 -17.68
N ARG A 399 4.64 19.84 -16.58
CA ARG A 399 3.37 19.99 -15.90
C ARG A 399 3.22 21.37 -15.27
N ALA A 400 4.24 21.83 -14.53
CA ALA A 400 4.25 23.16 -13.91
C ALA A 400 4.12 24.31 -14.93
N LEU A 401 4.63 24.12 -16.15
CA LEU A 401 4.51 25.08 -17.25
C LEU A 401 3.28 24.84 -18.15
N SER A 402 2.48 23.81 -17.87
CA SER A 402 1.34 23.34 -18.67
C SER A 402 1.70 23.26 -20.16
N VAL A 403 2.80 22.59 -20.49
CA VAL A 403 3.33 22.51 -21.85
C VAL A 403 2.46 21.57 -22.67
N PRO A 404 1.78 22.03 -23.75
CA PRO A 404 1.01 21.15 -24.60
C PRO A 404 1.92 20.17 -25.34
N LEU A 405 1.55 18.90 -25.35
CA LEU A 405 2.30 17.82 -25.98
C LEU A 405 1.57 17.25 -27.18
N THR A 406 2.33 16.97 -28.24
CA THR A 406 1.83 16.12 -29.32
C THR A 406 1.86 14.65 -28.89
N ARG A 407 0.99 13.82 -29.47
CA ARG A 407 1.04 12.36 -29.27
C ARG A 407 2.43 11.79 -29.58
N GLY A 408 3.10 12.28 -30.62
CA GLY A 408 4.45 11.84 -30.98
C GLY A 408 5.52 12.19 -29.95
N GLN A 409 5.39 13.30 -29.21
CA GLN A 409 6.27 13.61 -28.08
C GLN A 409 6.02 12.68 -26.90
N TYR A 410 4.75 12.47 -26.55
CA TYR A 410 4.36 11.58 -25.47
C TYR A 410 4.90 10.15 -25.67
N GLU A 411 4.76 9.58 -26.86
CA GLU A 411 5.30 8.24 -27.17
C GLU A 411 6.83 8.18 -27.09
N ARG A 412 7.54 9.26 -27.45
CA ARG A 412 8.99 9.34 -27.25
C ARG A 412 9.34 9.40 -25.78
N TYR A 413 8.58 10.12 -24.96
CA TYR A 413 8.79 10.17 -23.51
C TYR A 413 8.56 8.81 -22.85
N ARG A 414 7.51 8.08 -23.28
CA ARG A 414 7.30 6.68 -22.89
C ARG A 414 8.48 5.80 -23.27
N THR A 415 8.96 5.92 -24.50
CA THR A 415 10.14 5.16 -24.97
C THR A 415 11.40 5.47 -24.16
N ILE A 416 11.63 6.73 -23.78
CA ILE A 416 12.76 7.11 -22.90
C ILE A 416 12.57 6.50 -21.51
N GLY A 417 11.38 6.61 -20.93
CA GLY A 417 11.06 6.02 -19.63
C GLY A 417 11.23 4.50 -19.59
N GLU A 418 10.75 3.79 -20.62
CA GLU A 418 10.94 2.34 -20.77
C GLU A 418 12.43 1.96 -20.81
N ARG A 419 13.27 2.76 -21.49
CA ARG A 419 14.73 2.53 -21.53
C ARG A 419 15.41 2.81 -20.19
N PHE A 420 14.88 3.72 -19.37
CA PHE A 420 15.29 3.89 -17.97
C PHE A 420 14.66 2.84 -17.02
N GLY A 421 13.79 1.95 -17.51
CA GLY A 421 13.11 0.96 -16.69
C GLY A 421 12.05 1.57 -15.76
N TYR A 422 11.35 2.63 -16.19
CA TYR A 422 10.22 3.17 -15.44
C TYR A 422 9.02 2.23 -15.45
N GLY A 423 8.23 2.31 -14.39
CA GLY A 423 6.93 1.68 -14.29
C GLY A 423 5.97 2.13 -15.38
N LYS A 424 4.96 1.29 -15.65
CA LYS A 424 4.00 1.46 -16.74
C LYS A 424 3.33 2.84 -16.76
N TYR A 425 3.06 3.41 -15.59
CA TYR A 425 2.26 4.63 -15.44
C TYR A 425 3.09 5.87 -15.09
N HIS A 426 4.42 5.76 -15.03
CA HIS A 426 5.28 6.88 -14.64
C HIS A 426 5.12 8.09 -15.59
N VAL A 427 5.11 7.85 -16.90
CA VAL A 427 4.97 8.92 -17.91
C VAL A 427 3.51 9.34 -18.09
N ASP A 428 2.55 8.50 -17.70
CA ASP A 428 1.12 8.79 -17.84
C ASP A 428 0.69 9.99 -16.97
N GLU A 429 1.51 10.40 -15.99
CA GLU A 429 1.27 11.61 -15.18
C GLU A 429 1.28 12.94 -15.95
N ILE A 430 1.72 12.94 -17.22
CA ILE A 430 1.67 14.09 -18.14
C ILE A 430 0.74 13.84 -19.34
N GLU A 431 -0.07 12.77 -19.31
CA GLU A 431 -0.99 12.43 -20.40
C GLU A 431 -2.07 13.51 -20.61
N ASP A 432 -2.46 14.22 -19.55
CA ASP A 432 -3.40 15.34 -19.59
C ASP A 432 -2.88 16.54 -20.41
N LEU A 433 -1.57 16.63 -20.64
CA LEU A 433 -0.95 17.62 -21.51
C LEU A 433 -1.05 17.26 -23.00
N VAL A 434 -1.44 16.02 -23.34
CA VAL A 434 -1.48 15.55 -24.72
C VAL A 434 -2.69 16.14 -25.45
N GLN A 435 -2.41 16.83 -26.55
CA GLN A 435 -3.44 17.29 -27.47
C GLN A 435 -3.93 16.11 -28.31
N TRP A 436 -4.97 15.44 -27.81
CA TRP A 436 -5.72 14.47 -28.59
C TRP A 436 -6.45 15.21 -29.71
N ALA A 437 -6.12 14.90 -30.97
CA ALA A 437 -6.91 15.43 -32.08
C ALA A 437 -8.37 15.02 -31.84
N THR A 438 -9.24 15.99 -31.58
CA THR A 438 -10.68 15.78 -31.66
C THR A 438 -10.93 15.26 -33.06
N ALA A 439 -11.44 14.03 -33.18
CA ALA A 439 -11.98 13.55 -34.43
C ALA A 439 -13.03 14.59 -34.86
N GLU A 440 -12.74 15.33 -35.93
CA GLU A 440 -13.76 16.10 -36.62
C GLU A 440 -14.84 15.09 -37.04
N GLU A 441 -16.00 15.15 -36.38
CA GLU A 441 -17.20 14.45 -36.83
C GLU A 441 -17.52 14.96 -38.26
N PRO A 442 -17.70 14.05 -39.24
CA PRO A 442 -17.95 14.41 -40.63
C PRO A 442 -19.30 15.10 -40.86
#